data_AF-A0A1F6AS25-F1
#
_entry.id   AF-A0A1F6AS25-F1
#
_cell.length_a   1.000
_cell.length_b   1.000
_cell.length_c   1.000
_cell.angle_alpha   90.00
_cell.angle_beta   90.00
_cell.angle_gamma   90.00
#
_symmetry.space_group_name_H-M   'P 1'
#
loop_
_entity.id
_entity.type
_entity.pdbx_description
1 polymer ?
#
loop_
_entity_poly.entity_id
_entity_poly.type
_entity_poly.pdbx_seq_one_letter_code
_entity_poly.pdbx_strand_id
1 'polypeptide(L)'
;MKGFTLIELLVVLSFFASFFGLATVRLLSSVQKTTSTATLTTLISDIKSQQIKAMTGDTQGTGLNNNYGIYFGNNQYTLFTGVYSSGNAFNFSIPLGGNLQFINSTIPAGQLIFVKGSGEVSGFVSGQDAVTLTDTQSAEQKTITVNRYGAIKSVN
;
A
#
# COMPACT_ATOMS: atom_id res chain seq x y z
N MET A 1 -6.88 57.53 20.67
CA MET A 1 -6.86 56.20 20.02
C MET A 1 -6.07 56.35 18.72
N LYS A 2 -4.82 55.90 18.69
CA LYS A 2 -4.00 55.92 17.46
C LYS A 2 -4.36 54.66 16.68
N GLY A 3 -5.12 54.82 15.60
CA GLY A 3 -5.43 53.73 14.67
C GLY A 3 -4.15 53.30 13.95
N PHE A 4 -4.02 51.99 13.70
CA PHE A 4 -2.95 51.43 12.90
C PHE A 4 -2.88 52.11 11.53
N THR A 5 -1.67 52.40 11.07
CA THR A 5 -1.47 52.91 9.71
C THR A 5 -1.71 51.79 8.69
N LEU A 6 -2.18 52.16 7.49
CA LEU A 6 -2.47 51.20 6.43
C LEU A 6 -1.24 50.35 6.06
N ILE A 7 -0.05 50.94 6.18
CA ILE A 7 1.22 50.27 5.93
C ILE A 7 1.56 49.24 7.02
N GLU A 8 1.29 49.52 8.30
CA GLU A 8 1.50 48.56 9.39
C GLU A 8 0.58 47.34 9.25
N LEU A 9 -0.67 47.55 8.82
CA LEU A 9 -1.60 46.45 8.55
C LEU A 9 -1.10 45.56 7.41
N LEU A 10 -0.60 46.16 6.33
CA LEU A 10 -0.07 45.40 5.18
C LEU A 10 1.18 44.59 5.55
N VAL A 11 2.08 45.13 6.37
CA VAL A 11 3.28 44.42 6.81
C VAL A 11 2.89 43.22 7.69
N VAL A 12 1.95 43.39 8.62
CA VAL A 12 1.47 42.31 9.50
C VAL A 12 0.78 41.21 8.69
N LEU A 13 -0.09 41.55 7.75
CA LEU A 13 -0.75 40.57 6.88
C LEU A 13 0.25 39.81 5.99
N SER A 14 1.29 40.49 5.50
CA SER A 14 2.36 39.86 4.71
C SER A 14 3.18 38.87 5.54
N PHE A 15 3.43 39.21 6.80
CA PHE A 15 4.10 38.33 7.75
C PHE A 15 3.24 37.08 8.03
N PHE A 16 1.95 37.26 8.31
CA PHE A 16 1.02 36.15 8.52
C PHE A 16 0.87 35.25 7.29
N ALA A 17 0.77 35.82 6.08
CA ALA A 17 0.67 35.06 4.84
C ALA A 17 1.92 34.19 4.59
N SER A 18 3.11 34.72 4.88
CA SER A 18 4.37 33.97 4.75
C SER A 18 4.44 32.79 5.73
N PHE A 19 4.02 33.00 6.98
CA PHE A 19 3.93 31.93 7.98
C PHE A 19 2.89 30.87 7.60
N PHE A 20 1.72 31.29 7.09
CA PHE A 20 0.68 30.36 6.65
C PHE A 20 1.15 29.50 5.47
N GLY A 21 1.79 30.10 4.47
CA GLY A 21 2.31 29.37 3.31
C GLY A 21 3.29 28.26 3.70
N LEU A 22 4.22 28.54 4.63
CA LEU A 22 5.18 27.54 5.12
C LEU A 22 4.52 26.44 5.97
N ALA A 23 3.49 26.78 6.75
CA ALA A 23 2.76 25.81 7.56
C ALA A 23 1.93 24.85 6.69
N THR A 24 1.23 25.36 5.67
CA THR A 24 0.37 24.55 4.79
C THR A 24 1.17 23.52 3.99
N VAL A 25 2.32 23.91 3.41
CA VAL A 25 3.18 22.98 2.65
C VAL A 25 3.71 21.83 3.53
N ARG A 26 4.04 22.12 4.80
CA ARG A 26 4.53 21.12 5.74
C ARG A 26 3.43 20.17 6.24
N LEU A 27 2.20 20.67 6.38
CA LEU A 27 1.08 19.86 6.85
C LEU A 27 0.58 18.88 5.78
N LEU A 28 0.39 19.33 4.53
CA LEU A 28 -0.08 18.45 3.45
C LEU A 28 0.90 17.31 3.15
N SER A 29 2.20 17.61 3.06
CA SER A 29 3.23 16.60 2.81
C SER A 29 3.35 15.57 3.95
N SER A 30 3.17 16.00 5.20
CA SER A 30 3.19 15.11 6.37
C SER A 30 2.00 14.13 6.38
N VAL A 31 0.79 14.60 6.02
CA VAL A 31 -0.40 13.75 5.94
C VAL A 31 -0.24 12.69 4.83
N GLN A 32 0.21 13.09 3.64
CA GLN A 32 0.41 12.18 2.51
C GLN A 32 1.41 11.05 2.83
N LYS A 33 2.55 11.40 3.44
CA LYS A 33 3.57 10.43 3.84
C LYS A 33 3.07 9.46 4.91
N THR A 34 2.26 9.94 5.85
CA THR A 34 1.65 9.12 6.89
C THR A 34 0.65 8.11 6.30
N THR A 35 -0.18 8.54 5.35
CA THR A 35 -1.13 7.66 4.63
C THR A 35 -0.41 6.58 3.82
N SER A 36 0.66 6.93 3.10
CA SER A 36 1.47 5.97 2.33
C SER A 36 2.13 4.91 3.25
N THR A 37 2.72 5.35 4.36
CA THR A 37 3.36 4.44 5.34
C THR A 37 2.35 3.52 6.03
N ALA A 38 1.17 4.04 6.39
CA ALA A 38 0.10 3.23 6.97
C ALA A 38 -0.40 2.16 5.98
N THR A 39 -0.65 2.56 4.72
CA THR A 39 -1.08 1.64 3.65
C THR A 39 -0.06 0.54 3.41
N LEU A 40 1.23 0.90 3.37
CA LEU A 40 2.33 -0.06 3.23
C LEU A 40 2.38 -1.05 4.41
N THR A 41 2.21 -0.56 5.63
CA THR A 41 2.20 -1.40 6.85
C THR A 41 1.01 -2.36 6.84
N THR A 42 -0.17 -1.89 6.46
CA THR A 42 -1.37 -2.73 6.29
C THR A 42 -1.13 -3.79 5.21
N LEU A 43 -0.60 -3.41 4.06
CA LEU A 43 -0.30 -4.35 2.97
C LEU A 43 0.69 -5.44 3.41
N ILE A 44 1.75 -5.06 4.13
CA ILE A 44 2.73 -6.01 4.69
C ILE A 44 2.05 -6.97 5.68
N SER A 45 1.16 -6.45 6.53
CA SER A 45 0.39 -7.27 7.47
C SER A 45 -0.52 -8.26 6.72
N ASP A 46 -1.17 -7.81 5.65
CA ASP A 46 -2.06 -8.65 4.85
C ASP A 46 -1.28 -9.73 4.09
N ILE A 47 -0.11 -9.40 3.51
CA ILE A 47 0.80 -10.36 2.88
C ILE A 47 1.16 -11.48 3.88
N LYS A 48 1.57 -11.11 5.09
CA LYS A 48 1.90 -12.09 6.14
C LYS A 48 0.67 -12.90 6.58
N SER A 49 -0.49 -12.25 6.70
CA SER A 49 -1.74 -12.92 7.05
C SER A 49 -2.12 -13.99 6.01
N GLN A 50 -2.01 -13.67 4.72
CA GLN A 50 -2.26 -14.64 3.65
C GLN A 50 -1.26 -15.80 3.68
N GLN A 51 0.02 -15.50 3.93
CA GLN A 51 1.03 -16.54 4.08
C GLN A 51 0.72 -17.48 5.26
N ILE A 52 0.35 -16.92 6.41
CA ILE A 52 -0.03 -17.71 7.60
C ILE A 52 -1.25 -18.57 7.30
N LYS A 53 -2.29 -18.02 6.65
CA LYS A 53 -3.49 -18.78 6.26
C LYS A 53 -3.16 -19.96 5.34
N ALA A 54 -2.23 -19.78 4.39
CA ALA A 54 -1.75 -20.89 3.56
C ALA A 54 -1.01 -21.95 4.37
N MET A 55 -0.14 -21.55 5.32
CA MET A 55 0.62 -22.49 6.15
C MET A 55 -0.26 -23.26 7.13
N THR A 56 -1.23 -22.59 7.78
CA THR A 56 -2.12 -23.22 8.76
C THR A 56 -3.26 -24.01 8.12
N GLY A 57 -3.45 -23.86 6.81
CA GLY A 57 -4.53 -24.51 6.08
C GLY A 57 -5.90 -23.99 6.46
N ASP A 58 -6.01 -22.68 6.70
CA ASP A 58 -7.30 -22.02 6.91
C ASP A 58 -8.24 -22.41 5.75
N THR A 59 -9.46 -22.82 6.08
CA THR A 59 -10.45 -23.25 5.08
C THR A 59 -11.51 -22.19 4.84
N GLN A 60 -11.52 -21.09 5.62
CA GLN A 60 -12.58 -20.07 5.58
C GLN A 60 -14.01 -20.63 5.64
N GLY A 61 -14.20 -21.76 6.33
CA GLY A 61 -15.49 -22.44 6.44
C GLY A 61 -15.86 -23.32 5.23
N THR A 62 -15.00 -23.44 4.22
CA THR A 62 -15.23 -24.30 3.03
C THR A 62 -14.83 -25.76 3.25
N GLY A 63 -14.11 -26.07 4.34
CA GLY A 63 -13.61 -27.43 4.62
C GLY A 63 -12.45 -27.89 3.72
N LEU A 64 -12.03 -27.08 2.75
CA LEU A 64 -10.93 -27.39 1.84
C LEU A 64 -9.72 -26.49 2.11
N ASN A 65 -8.56 -27.11 2.29
CA ASN A 65 -7.30 -26.38 2.37
C ASN A 65 -6.85 -25.93 0.96
N ASN A 66 -6.71 -24.62 0.80
CA ASN A 66 -6.40 -23.94 -0.46
C ASN A 66 -5.16 -23.05 -0.34
N ASN A 67 -4.60 -22.68 -1.48
CA ASN A 67 -3.60 -21.61 -1.56
C ASN A 67 -4.23 -20.28 -1.17
N TYR A 68 -3.43 -19.34 -0.71
CA TYR A 68 -3.88 -17.99 -0.40
C TYR A 68 -3.08 -16.98 -1.18
N GLY A 69 -3.70 -15.89 -1.61
CA GLY A 69 -3.01 -14.94 -2.46
C GLY A 69 -3.55 -13.54 -2.40
N ILE A 70 -2.81 -12.68 -3.09
CA ILE A 70 -3.08 -11.26 -3.23
C ILE A 70 -2.99 -10.92 -4.72
N TYR A 71 -4.05 -10.33 -5.25
CA TYR A 71 -4.08 -9.75 -6.57
C TYR A 71 -3.87 -8.24 -6.45
N PHE A 72 -2.84 -7.73 -7.12
CA PHE A 72 -2.53 -6.30 -7.18
C PHE A 72 -3.23 -5.69 -8.39
N GLY A 73 -4.31 -4.95 -8.14
CA GLY A 73 -4.94 -4.09 -9.13
C GLY A 73 -4.19 -2.75 -9.24
N ASN A 74 -4.81 -1.75 -9.89
CA ASN A 74 -4.16 -0.43 -10.04
C ASN A 74 -4.24 0.40 -8.74
N ASN A 75 -5.45 0.56 -8.19
CA ASN A 75 -5.73 1.39 -7.01
C ASN A 75 -6.24 0.58 -5.79
N GLN A 76 -6.18 -0.75 -5.90
CA GLN A 76 -6.64 -1.67 -4.88
C GLN A 76 -5.85 -2.96 -4.95
N TYR A 77 -5.88 -3.72 -3.86
CA TYR A 77 -5.49 -5.12 -3.88
C TYR A 77 -6.62 -5.99 -3.36
N THR A 78 -6.68 -7.22 -3.83
CA THR A 78 -7.72 -8.17 -3.47
C THR A 78 -7.07 -9.40 -2.85
N LEU A 79 -7.46 -9.69 -1.61
CA LEU A 79 -7.12 -10.91 -0.91
C LEU A 79 -8.05 -12.03 -1.39
N PHE A 80 -7.50 -13.20 -1.72
CA PHE A 80 -8.28 -14.32 -2.24
C PHE A 80 -7.75 -15.67 -1.73
N THR A 81 -8.57 -16.71 -1.93
CA THR A 81 -8.23 -18.11 -1.67
C THR A 81 -8.39 -18.94 -2.95
N GLY A 82 -7.54 -19.94 -3.12
CA GLY A 82 -7.49 -20.81 -4.29
C GLY A 82 -7.00 -20.08 -5.55
N VAL A 83 -7.79 -20.16 -6.62
CA VAL A 83 -7.52 -19.48 -7.89
C VAL A 83 -8.26 -18.14 -7.87
N TYR A 84 -7.57 -17.06 -8.21
CA TYR A 84 -8.19 -15.75 -8.28
C TYR A 84 -9.31 -15.73 -9.34
N SER A 85 -10.48 -15.28 -8.92
CA SER A 85 -11.62 -15.00 -9.80
C SER A 85 -12.31 -13.76 -9.27
N SER A 86 -12.48 -12.73 -10.12
CA SER A 86 -13.02 -11.43 -9.70
C SER A 86 -14.43 -11.51 -9.10
N GLY A 87 -15.22 -12.50 -9.50
CA GLY A 87 -16.60 -12.72 -9.01
C GLY A 87 -16.71 -13.57 -7.74
N ASN A 88 -15.60 -14.00 -7.14
CA ASN A 88 -15.65 -14.83 -5.94
C ASN A 88 -16.07 -14.01 -4.71
N ALA A 89 -17.12 -14.44 -4.00
CA ALA A 89 -17.64 -13.78 -2.80
C ALA A 89 -16.66 -13.81 -1.60
N PHE A 90 -15.69 -14.74 -1.60
CA PHE A 90 -14.63 -14.81 -0.58
C PHE A 90 -13.50 -13.81 -0.83
N ASN A 91 -13.53 -13.06 -1.94
CA ASN A 91 -12.57 -12.01 -2.19
C ASN A 91 -12.78 -10.84 -1.23
N PHE A 92 -11.68 -10.35 -0.67
CA PHE A 92 -11.68 -9.15 0.15
C PHE A 92 -10.83 -8.07 -0.53
N SER A 93 -11.49 -7.02 -1.03
CA SER A 93 -10.82 -5.94 -1.77
C SER A 93 -10.56 -4.73 -0.88
N ILE A 94 -9.32 -4.24 -0.91
CA ILE A 94 -8.84 -3.14 -0.08
C ILE A 94 -8.38 -2.01 -1.00
N PRO A 95 -9.03 -0.83 -0.95
CA PRO A 95 -8.60 0.34 -1.72
C PRO A 95 -7.35 0.97 -1.11
N LEU A 96 -6.41 1.41 -1.95
CA LEU A 96 -5.15 2.04 -1.53
C LEU A 96 -5.31 3.53 -1.16
N GLY A 97 -6.48 4.12 -1.37
CA GLY A 97 -6.69 5.57 -1.26
C GLY A 97 -6.36 6.32 -2.57
N GLY A 98 -6.89 7.54 -2.73
CA GLY A 98 -7.02 8.18 -4.05
C GLY A 98 -5.73 8.43 -4.84
N ASN A 99 -4.59 8.59 -4.17
CA ASN A 99 -3.33 8.94 -4.83
C ASN A 99 -2.35 7.77 -4.95
N LEU A 100 -2.62 6.65 -4.30
CA LEU A 100 -1.72 5.49 -4.26
C LEU A 100 -2.09 4.49 -5.35
N GLN A 101 -1.08 4.03 -6.07
CA GLN A 101 -1.22 3.09 -7.19
C GLN A 101 -0.09 2.06 -7.20
N PHE A 102 -0.39 0.83 -7.62
CA PHE A 102 0.66 -0.12 -7.96
C PHE A 102 1.18 0.16 -9.37
N ILE A 103 2.43 0.62 -9.49
CA ILE A 103 3.04 1.00 -10.76
C ILE A 103 4.42 0.34 -10.85
N ASN A 104 4.78 -0.26 -12.00
CA ASN A 104 6.06 -0.94 -12.22
C ASN A 104 6.32 -2.14 -11.27
N SER A 105 5.26 -2.79 -10.78
CA SER A 105 5.41 -4.06 -10.04
C SER A 105 5.86 -5.16 -11.00
N THR A 106 6.81 -5.99 -10.58
CA THR A 106 7.40 -7.05 -11.42
C THR A 106 6.82 -8.43 -11.15
N ILE A 107 5.91 -8.55 -10.18
CA ILE A 107 5.26 -9.83 -9.84
C ILE A 107 4.47 -10.38 -11.05
N PRO A 108 4.65 -11.67 -11.41
CA PRO A 108 3.93 -12.30 -12.51
C PRO A 108 2.42 -12.22 -12.34
N ALA A 109 1.72 -11.87 -13.42
CA ALA A 109 0.25 -11.75 -13.47
C ALA A 109 -0.35 -10.79 -12.41
N GLY A 110 0.46 -9.96 -11.76
CA GLY A 110 0.02 -9.13 -10.63
C GLY A 110 -0.48 -9.95 -9.44
N GLN A 111 -0.01 -11.19 -9.27
CA GLN A 111 -0.49 -12.11 -8.24
C GLN A 111 0.66 -12.65 -7.39
N LEU A 112 0.54 -12.46 -6.08
CA LEU A 112 1.39 -13.14 -5.10
C LEU A 112 0.57 -14.27 -4.48
N ILE A 113 0.94 -15.52 -4.76
CA ILE A 113 0.21 -16.71 -4.30
C ILE A 113 1.12 -17.53 -3.39
N PHE A 114 0.64 -17.86 -2.20
CA PHE A 114 1.29 -18.73 -1.23
C PHE A 114 0.73 -20.16 -1.32
N VAL A 115 1.64 -21.12 -1.43
CA VAL A 115 1.33 -22.55 -1.50
C VAL A 115 0.87 -23.04 -0.14
N LYS A 116 -0.24 -23.78 -0.12
CA LYS A 116 -0.75 -24.40 1.11
C LYS A 116 0.28 -25.31 1.78
N GLY A 117 0.32 -25.26 3.10
CA GLY A 117 1.23 -26.06 3.94
C GLY A 117 2.67 -25.56 4.01
N SER A 118 3.21 -24.93 2.96
CA SER A 118 4.59 -24.41 2.97
C SER A 118 4.70 -22.89 3.13
N GLY A 119 3.72 -22.13 2.64
CA GLY A 119 3.79 -20.67 2.58
C GLY A 119 4.81 -20.14 1.56
N GLU A 120 5.33 -20.99 0.67
CA GLU A 120 6.21 -20.59 -0.43
C GLU A 120 5.43 -19.86 -1.52
N VAL A 121 6.12 -18.96 -2.25
CA VAL A 121 5.53 -18.26 -3.38
C VAL A 121 5.41 -19.21 -4.58
N SER A 122 4.17 -19.49 -4.98
CA SER A 122 3.85 -20.27 -6.17
C SER A 122 4.30 -19.53 -7.42
N GLY A 123 5.04 -20.19 -8.31
CA GLY A 123 5.52 -19.59 -9.55
C GLY A 123 6.58 -18.49 -9.35
N PHE A 124 7.34 -18.53 -8.23
CA PHE A 124 8.40 -17.57 -7.97
C PHE A 124 9.43 -17.50 -9.13
N VAL A 125 9.66 -16.30 -9.64
CA VAL A 125 10.68 -16.01 -10.65
C VAL A 125 11.65 -14.97 -10.08
N SER A 126 12.94 -15.28 -10.07
CA SER A 126 13.96 -14.36 -9.56
C SER A 126 14.00 -13.07 -10.40
N GLY A 127 13.97 -11.91 -9.73
CA GLY A 127 13.88 -10.59 -10.36
C GLY A 127 12.46 -10.13 -10.71
N GLN A 128 11.46 -11.01 -10.54
CA GLN A 128 10.03 -10.72 -10.71
C GLN A 128 9.32 -10.88 -9.37
N ASP A 129 9.84 -10.21 -8.36
CA ASP A 129 9.51 -10.41 -6.94
C ASP A 129 9.23 -9.10 -6.19
N ALA A 130 8.98 -8.01 -6.94
CA ALA A 130 8.78 -6.68 -6.40
C ALA A 130 7.34 -6.17 -6.62
N VAL A 131 6.78 -5.58 -5.56
CA VAL A 131 5.53 -4.82 -5.58
C VAL A 131 5.86 -3.38 -5.26
N THR A 132 5.50 -2.47 -6.16
CA THR A 132 5.85 -1.06 -6.05
C THR A 132 4.59 -0.22 -5.92
N LEU A 133 4.44 0.42 -4.76
CA LEU A 133 3.39 1.38 -4.45
C LEU A 133 3.92 2.79 -4.76
N THR A 134 3.21 3.52 -5.59
CA THR A 134 3.56 4.88 -6.02
C THR A 134 2.49 5.86 -5.57
N ASP A 135 2.90 6.95 -4.92
CA ASP A 135 2.06 8.12 -4.72
C ASP A 135 2.13 9.03 -5.95
N THR A 136 1.02 9.12 -6.67
CA THR A 136 0.90 9.89 -7.92
C THR A 136 0.96 11.41 -7.71
N GLN A 137 0.76 11.92 -6.49
CA GLN A 137 0.90 13.36 -6.20
C GLN A 137 2.34 13.76 -5.89
N SER A 138 3.07 12.93 -5.13
CA SER A 138 4.43 13.25 -4.68
C SER A 138 5.53 12.56 -5.51
N ALA A 139 5.15 11.61 -6.36
CA ALA A 139 6.04 10.68 -7.05
C ALA A 139 6.93 9.81 -6.12
N GLU A 140 6.63 9.78 -4.81
CA GLU A 140 7.31 8.87 -3.88
C GLU A 140 6.92 7.43 -4.18
N GLN A 141 7.91 6.53 -4.15
CA GLN A 141 7.72 5.11 -4.38
C GLN A 141 8.13 4.31 -3.15
N LYS A 142 7.36 3.25 -2.87
CA LYS A 142 7.66 2.24 -1.86
C LYS A 142 7.66 0.87 -2.50
N THR A 143 8.79 0.19 -2.46
CA THR A 143 8.98 -1.13 -3.08
C THR A 143 9.13 -2.20 -2.01
N ILE A 144 8.24 -3.19 -2.04
CA ILE A 144 8.34 -4.42 -1.26
C ILE A 144 8.96 -5.50 -2.15
N THR A 145 10.03 -6.13 -1.70
CA THR A 145 10.58 -7.33 -2.37
C THR A 145 10.33 -8.56 -1.51
N VAL A 146 9.85 -9.64 -2.13
CA VAL A 146 9.53 -10.90 -1.45
C VAL A 146 10.46 -11.99 -1.95
N ASN A 147 10.91 -12.92 -1.09
CA ASN A 147 11.71 -14.06 -1.54
C ASN A 147 10.83 -15.29 -1.89
N ARG A 148 11.45 -16.36 -2.38
CA ARG A 148 10.76 -17.63 -2.69
C ARG A 148 9.97 -18.21 -1.51
N TYR A 149 10.43 -17.97 -0.28
CA TYR A 149 9.80 -18.45 0.95
C TYR A 149 8.70 -17.52 1.48
N GLY A 150 8.28 -16.52 0.69
CA GLY A 150 7.24 -15.57 1.07
C GLY A 150 7.65 -14.53 2.12
N ALA A 151 8.94 -14.48 2.48
CA ALA A 151 9.45 -13.50 3.41
C ALA A 151 9.75 -12.17 2.70
N ILE A 152 9.39 -11.06 3.35
CA ILE A 152 9.72 -9.71 2.88
C ILE A 152 11.21 -9.47 3.09
N LYS A 153 11.95 -9.29 2.00
CA LYS A 153 13.41 -9.10 1.97
C LYS A 153 13.80 -7.64 2.18
N SER A 154 13.04 -6.71 1.60
CA SER A 154 13.31 -5.28 1.71
C SER A 154 12.04 -4.46 1.53
N VAL A 155 12.05 -3.29 2.16
CA VAL A 155 11.06 -2.23 2.01
C VAL A 155 11.84 -0.93 1.78
N ASN A 156 11.78 -0.36 0.58
CA ASN A 156 12.51 0.85 0.19
C ASN A 156 11.53 1.95 -0.21
#